data_AF-M2UHL6-F1
#
_entry.id   AF-M2UHL6-F1
#
_cell.length_a   1.000
_cell.length_b   1.000
_cell.length_c   1.000
_cell.angle_alpha   90.00
_cell.angle_beta   90.00
_cell.angle_gamma   90.00
#
_symmetry.space_group_name_H-M   'P 1'
#
loop_
_entity.id
_entity.type
_entity.pdbx_description
1 polymer ?
#
loop_
_entity_poly.entity_id
_entity_poly.type
_entity_poly.pdbx_seq_one_letter_code
_entity_poly.pdbx_strand_id
1 'polypeptide(L)' 'MSHESVWYSRPRTYGKGSIGCVVTGSRKKSGIIRKYGLNMSRQAFREKAQDIGFVKYR' A
#
# COMPACT_ATOMS: atom_id res chain seq x y z
N MET A 1 5.66 24.49 -20.67
CA MET A 1 4.58 24.75 -19.68
C MET A 1 3.45 23.71 -19.68
N SER A 2 3.36 22.78 -20.63
CA SER A 2 2.32 21.73 -20.65
C SER A 2 2.52 20.60 -19.62
N HIS A 3 3.77 20.33 -19.21
CA HIS A 3 4.07 19.27 -18.24
C HIS A 3 3.48 19.56 -16.85
N GLU A 4 3.45 20.83 -16.45
CA GLU A 4 2.96 21.27 -15.14
C GLU A 4 1.43 21.16 -15.04
N SER A 5 0.70 21.47 -16.12
CA SER A 5 -0.76 21.32 -16.16
C SER A 5 -1.23 19.86 -16.27
N VAL A 6 -0.37 18.95 -16.72
CA VAL A 6 -0.73 17.53 -16.95
C VAL A 6 -0.29 16.63 -15.79
N TRP A 7 0.67 17.07 -14.97
CA TRP A 7 1.15 16.29 -13.84
C TRP A 7 0.03 15.97 -12.85
N TYR A 8 -0.13 14.69 -12.53
CA TYR A 8 -1.18 14.21 -11.61
C TYR A 8 -2.63 14.57 -11.99
N SER A 9 -2.88 14.98 -13.24
CA SER A 9 -4.19 15.39 -13.76
C SER A 9 -5.30 14.33 -13.66
N ARG A 10 -4.95 13.04 -13.62
CA ARG A 10 -5.92 11.93 -13.52
C ARG A 10 -6.22 11.57 -12.07
N PRO A 11 -7.50 11.49 -11.67
CA PRO A 11 -7.88 11.09 -10.33
C PRO A 11 -7.47 9.64 -10.05
N ARG A 12 -7.03 9.37 -8.81
CA ARG A 12 -6.60 8.04 -8.34
C ARG A 12 -7.42 7.59 -7.14
N THR A 13 -8.75 7.66 -7.29
CA THR A 13 -9.70 7.35 -6.21
C THR A 13 -9.90 5.84 -6.02
N TYR A 14 -9.65 5.02 -7.04
CA TYR A 14 -9.83 3.56 -6.98
C TYR A 14 -8.72 2.78 -7.71
N GLY A 15 -8.76 1.44 -7.56
CA GLY A 15 -7.85 0.52 -8.23
C GLY A 15 -6.46 0.41 -7.58
N LYS A 16 -5.57 -0.39 -8.17
CA LYS A 16 -4.25 -0.72 -7.61
C LYS A 16 -3.33 0.50 -7.44
N GLY A 17 -3.51 1.54 -8.27
CA GLY A 17 -2.70 2.75 -8.24
C GLY A 17 -3.07 3.75 -7.14
N SER A 18 -4.28 3.61 -6.58
CA SER A 18 -4.85 4.51 -5.56
C SER A 18 -4.25 4.33 -4.17
N ILE A 19 -3.82 3.11 -3.82
CA ILE A 19 -3.36 2.78 -2.48
C ILE A 19 -1.90 2.32 -2.54
N GLY A 20 -1.08 2.88 -1.66
CA GLY A 20 0.29 2.46 -1.40
C GLY A 20 0.40 1.73 -0.06
N CYS A 21 1.51 1.03 0.14
CA CYS A 21 1.84 0.43 1.43
C CYS A 21 2.10 1.54 2.47
N VAL A 22 1.58 1.43 3.69
CA VAL A 22 1.87 2.41 4.75
C VAL A 22 3.37 2.47 5.09
N VAL A 23 4.10 1.35 4.98
CA VAL A 23 5.53 1.27 5.32
C VAL A 23 6.44 1.71 4.17
N THR A 24 6.14 1.29 2.94
CA THR A 24 7.02 1.51 1.76
C THR A 24 6.47 2.53 0.76
N GLY A 25 5.31 3.12 1.05
CA GLY A 25 4.66 4.16 0.28
C GLY A 25 4.36 3.76 -1.17
N SER A 26 4.65 4.68 -2.09
CA SER A 26 4.46 4.52 -3.53
C SER A 26 5.40 3.49 -4.17
N ARG A 27 6.48 3.08 -3.47
CA ARG A 27 7.47 2.10 -3.95
C ARG A 27 6.86 0.72 -4.12
N LYS A 28 5.77 0.41 -3.40
CA LYS A 28 5.12 -0.89 -3.47
C LYS A 28 3.61 -0.77 -3.46
N LYS A 29 3.04 -0.81 -4.67
CA LYS A 29 1.59 -0.77 -4.93
C LYS A 29 0.97 -2.15 -5.18
N SER A 30 1.79 -3.18 -5.34
CA SER A 30 1.34 -4.56 -5.60
C SER A 30 1.37 -5.41 -4.34
N GLY A 31 0.42 -6.35 -4.23
CA GLY A 31 0.36 -7.28 -3.10
C GLY A 31 0.11 -6.61 -1.75
N ILE A 32 -0.74 -5.58 -1.74
CA ILE A 32 -1.17 -4.88 -0.52
C ILE A 32 -2.29 -5.68 0.15
N ILE A 33 -2.12 -5.97 1.43
CA ILE A 33 -3.14 -6.50 2.32
C ILE A 33 -3.98 -5.32 2.80
N ARG A 34 -5.25 -5.29 2.36
CA ARG A 34 -6.22 -4.25 2.71
C ARG A 34 -7.17 -4.66 3.84
N LYS A 35 -7.14 -5.94 4.22
CA LYS A 35 -8.00 -6.47 5.27
C LYS A 35 -7.71 -5.76 6.60
N TYR A 36 -8.76 -5.50 7.37
CA TYR A 36 -8.70 -4.82 8.67
C TYR A 36 -8.07 -3.41 8.63
N GLY A 37 -8.02 -2.77 7.46
CA GLY A 37 -7.43 -1.43 7.32
C GLY A 37 -5.90 -1.40 7.36
N LEU A 38 -5.22 -2.56 7.32
CA LEU A 38 -3.75 -2.64 7.45
C LEU A 38 -3.00 -1.86 6.37
N ASN A 39 -3.52 -1.84 5.12
CA ASN A 39 -2.94 -1.17 3.96
C ASN A 39 -1.42 -1.38 3.82
N MET A 40 -0.95 -2.60 4.08
CA MET A 40 0.47 -2.94 4.15
C MET A 40 0.84 -3.95 3.07
N SER A 41 2.04 -3.85 2.49
CA SER A 41 2.51 -4.85 1.53
C SER A 41 2.77 -6.19 2.24
N ARG A 42 2.55 -7.31 1.54
CA ARG A 42 2.74 -8.67 2.12
C ARG A 42 4.12 -8.95 2.71
N GLN A 43 5.19 -8.29 2.26
CA GLN A 43 6.53 -8.48 2.83
C GLN A 43 6.65 -7.73 4.16
N ALA A 44 6.30 -6.44 4.16
CA ALA A 44 6.27 -5.62 5.37
C ALA A 44 5.33 -6.21 6.44
N PHE A 45 4.19 -6.77 6.03
CA PHE A 45 3.29 -7.45 6.96
C PHE A 45 3.96 -8.66 7.61
N ARG A 46 4.73 -9.47 6.88
CA ARG A 46 5.42 -10.63 7.47
C ARG A 46 6.51 -10.22 8.47
N GLU A 47 7.22 -9.13 8.18
CA GLU A 47 8.25 -8.58 9.08
C GLU A 47 7.64 -8.00 10.36
N LYS A 48 6.41 -7.45 10.28
CA LYS A 48 5.72 -6.78 11.39
C LYS A 48 4.57 -7.56 12.00
N ALA A 49 4.31 -8.77 11.53
CA ALA A 49 3.16 -9.56 11.97
C ALA A 49 3.16 -9.79 13.49
N GLN A 50 4.33 -10.13 14.04
CA GLN A 50 4.49 -10.37 15.48
C GLN A 50 4.27 -9.09 16.30
N ASP A 51 4.87 -7.96 15.87
CA ASP A 51 4.71 -6.65 16.54
C ASP A 51 3.25 -6.17 16.55
N ILE A 52 2.49 -6.50 15.49
CA ILE A 52 1.05 -6.18 15.39
C ILE A 52 0.20 -7.13 16.26
N GLY A 53 0.76 -8.27 16.70
CA GLY A 53 0.06 -9.27 17.50
C GLY A 53 -0.52 -10.44 16.68
N PHE A 54 -0.16 -10.59 15.41
CA PHE A 54 -0.51 -11.78 14.63
C PHE A 54 0.41 -12.95 14.99
N VAL A 55 -0.21 -14.06 15.41
CA VAL A 55 0.49 -15.31 15.74
C VAL A 55 0.13 -16.38 14.71
N LYS A 56 1.13 -17.15 14.27
CA LYS A 56 0.92 -18.29 13.38
C LYS A 56 0.48 -19.50 14.20
N TYR A 57 -0.77 -19.91 14.05
CA TYR A 57 -1.26 -21.16 14.59
C TYR A 57 -1.19 -22.24 13.49
N ARG A 58 -0.20 -23.13 13.61
CA ARG A 58 0.18 -24.21 12.67
C ARG A 58 0.81 -23.74 11.35
#